data_AF-A0A656K345-F1
#
_entry.id   AF-A0A656K345-F1
#
_cell.length_a   1.000
_cell.length_b   1.000
_cell.length_c   1.000
_cell.angle_alpha   90.00
_cell.angle_beta   90.00
_cell.angle_gamma   90.00
#
_symmetry.space_group_name_H-M   'P 1'
#
loop_
_entity.id
_entity.type
_entity.pdbx_description
1 polymer ?
#
loop_
_entity_poly.entity_id
_entity_poly.type
_entity_poly.pdbx_seq_one_letter_code
_entity_poly.pdbx_strand_id
1 'polypeptide(L)'
;MPQPHVSFRLQTPRALFRWMATACAVALSLQGAAHAAEKSPSEVRLDYAYYSPVSLALKHFGWLEKALPDAKVTWVLSQGSNRSLEYLNSGSVDFASSASLSAVLARANGSPIKSVYV
;
A
#
# COMPACT_ATOMS: atom_id res chain seq x y z
N MET A 1 -54.48 30.19 -34.78
CA MET A 1 -54.04 28.83 -34.34
C MET A 1 -53.12 28.26 -35.41
N PRO A 2 -52.04 27.48 -35.11
CA PRO A 2 -51.51 27.02 -33.81
C PRO A 2 -50.01 27.40 -33.57
N GLN A 3 -49.50 27.09 -32.37
CA GLN A 3 -48.12 27.35 -31.89
C GLN A 3 -47.16 26.21 -32.30
N PRO A 4 -45.84 26.46 -32.47
CA PRO A 4 -44.87 25.39 -32.74
C PRO A 4 -44.56 24.59 -31.47
N HIS A 5 -44.96 23.33 -31.47
CA HIS A 5 -44.63 22.38 -30.41
C HIS A 5 -43.18 21.93 -30.58
N VAL A 6 -42.26 22.43 -29.75
CA VAL A 6 -40.91 21.88 -29.64
C VAL A 6 -41.00 20.52 -28.96
N SER A 7 -40.90 19.46 -29.75
CA SER A 7 -40.90 18.09 -29.26
C SER A 7 -39.49 17.76 -28.73
N PHE A 8 -39.31 17.77 -27.40
CA PHE A 8 -38.10 17.21 -26.80
C PHE A 8 -38.14 15.69 -26.97
N ARG A 9 -37.44 15.20 -28.00
CA ARG A 9 -37.37 13.77 -28.31
C ARG A 9 -36.58 13.10 -27.18
N LEU A 10 -37.27 12.43 -26.25
CA LEU A 10 -36.64 11.61 -25.21
C LEU A 10 -35.63 10.69 -25.89
N GLN A 11 -34.36 10.84 -25.54
CA GLN A 11 -33.29 9.97 -26.02
C GLN A 11 -33.69 8.53 -25.70
N THR A 12 -33.83 7.73 -26.76
CA THR A 12 -34.22 6.33 -26.66
C THR A 12 -33.34 5.58 -25.65
N PRO A 13 -33.88 4.61 -24.89
CA PRO A 13 -33.14 3.87 -23.86
C PRO A 13 -31.85 3.19 -24.39
N ARG A 14 -31.79 2.94 -25.70
CA ARG A 14 -30.60 2.44 -26.41
C ARG A 14 -29.44 3.44 -26.44
N ALA A 15 -29.72 4.74 -26.50
CA ALA A 15 -28.71 5.78 -26.44
C ALA A 15 -28.08 5.83 -25.04
N LEU A 16 -28.91 5.87 -23.99
CA LEU A 16 -28.48 5.85 -22.58
C LEU A 16 -27.62 4.61 -22.27
N PHE A 17 -28.01 3.43 -22.74
CA PHE A 17 -27.23 2.20 -22.56
C PHE A 17 -25.87 2.25 -23.26
N ARG A 18 -25.80 2.82 -24.48
CA ARG A 18 -24.51 3.01 -25.19
C ARG A 18 -23.60 3.97 -24.44
N TRP A 19 -24.11 5.09 -23.92
CA TRP A 19 -23.34 6.05 -23.14
C TRP A 19 -22.82 5.45 -21.82
N MET A 20 -23.63 4.63 -21.16
CA MET A 20 -23.22 3.95 -19.92
C MET A 20 -22.16 2.88 -20.19
N ALA A 21 -22.28 2.14 -21.30
CA ALA A 21 -21.29 1.15 -21.72
C ALA A 21 -19.95 1.79 -22.12
N THR A 22 -19.96 2.93 -22.83
CA THR A 22 -18.72 3.68 -23.12
C THR A 22 -18.10 4.28 -21.87
N ALA A 23 -18.89 4.81 -20.95
CA ALA A 23 -18.37 5.32 -19.67
C ALA A 23 -17.70 4.21 -18.83
N CYS A 24 -18.32 3.03 -18.75
CA CYS A 24 -17.69 1.85 -18.13
C CYS A 24 -16.41 1.44 -18.86
N ALA A 25 -16.41 1.36 -20.20
CA ALA A 25 -15.23 0.98 -20.96
C ALA A 25 -14.05 1.95 -20.76
N VAL A 26 -14.32 3.26 -20.71
CA VAL A 26 -13.31 4.29 -20.40
C VAL A 26 -12.81 4.15 -18.96
N ALA A 27 -13.70 3.95 -17.98
CA ALA A 27 -13.33 3.76 -16.59
C ALA A 27 -12.45 2.50 -16.39
N LEU A 28 -12.76 1.39 -17.07
CA LEU A 28 -11.93 0.18 -17.05
C LEU A 28 -10.58 0.40 -17.76
N SER A 29 -10.52 1.21 -18.82
CA SER A 29 -9.27 1.50 -19.53
C SER A 29 -8.28 2.35 -18.69
N LEU A 30 -8.79 3.17 -17.77
CA LEU A 30 -7.98 4.00 -16.87
C LEU A 30 -7.37 3.21 -15.70
N GLN A 31 -7.92 2.03 -15.37
CA GLN A 31 -7.39 1.17 -14.29
C GLN A 31 -6.05 0.51 -14.66
N GLY A 32 -5.76 0.34 -15.96
CA GLY A 32 -4.55 -0.34 -16.43
C GLY A 32 -3.28 0.51 -16.46
N ALA A 33 -3.39 1.84 -16.35
CA ALA A 33 -2.27 2.76 -16.61
C ALA A 33 -1.50 3.22 -15.35
N ALA A 34 -1.90 2.78 -14.15
CA ALA A 34 -1.33 3.23 -12.88
C ALA A 34 -0.22 2.32 -12.32
N HIS A 35 0.50 1.56 -13.17
CA HIS A 35 1.81 1.03 -12.78
C HIS A 35 2.86 2.09 -13.12
N ALA A 36 2.83 3.20 -12.39
CA ALA A 36 4.01 4.06 -12.34
C ALA A 36 5.16 3.17 -11.85
N ALA A 37 6.28 3.16 -12.58
CA ALA A 37 7.48 2.51 -12.11
C ALA A 37 7.82 3.13 -10.75
N GLU A 38 7.55 2.39 -9.66
CA GLU A 38 7.86 2.84 -8.32
C GLU A 38 9.36 3.08 -8.27
N LYS A 39 9.74 4.36 -8.18
CA LYS A 39 11.12 4.74 -7.98
C LYS A 39 11.58 4.08 -6.69
N SER A 40 12.72 3.38 -6.74
CA SER A 40 13.33 2.79 -5.56
C SER A 40 13.44 3.84 -4.45
N PRO A 41 13.08 3.50 -3.20
CA PRO A 41 13.09 4.46 -2.11
C PRO A 41 14.50 4.96 -1.85
N SER A 42 14.66 6.25 -1.53
CA SER A 42 15.96 6.82 -1.16
C SER A 42 16.45 6.34 0.21
N GLU A 43 15.53 5.89 1.07
CA GLU A 43 15.82 5.32 2.38
C GLU A 43 14.82 4.21 2.71
N VAL A 44 15.30 3.16 3.38
CA VAL A 44 14.49 2.11 3.98
C VAL A 44 14.86 1.99 5.46
N ARG A 45 13.88 2.14 6.34
CA ARG A 45 14.04 2.10 7.79
C ARG A 45 13.41 0.84 8.34
N LEU A 46 14.10 0.18 9.23
CA LEU A 46 13.66 -1.10 9.76
C LEU A 46 14.18 -1.31 11.15
N ASP A 47 13.35 -1.98 11.94
CA ASP A 47 13.78 -2.37 13.27
C ASP A 47 14.68 -3.63 13.23
N TYR A 48 15.38 -3.84 14.33
CA TYR A 48 15.96 -5.13 14.68
C TYR A 48 15.76 -5.37 16.17
N ALA A 49 15.73 -6.64 16.55
CA ALA A 49 15.60 -7.03 17.95
C ALA A 49 16.51 -8.20 18.27
N TYR A 50 17.07 -8.22 19.48
CA TYR A 50 17.98 -9.29 19.90
C TYR A 50 17.32 -10.68 19.97
N TYR A 51 15.99 -10.74 20.05
CA TYR A 51 15.22 -11.98 20.01
C TYR A 51 14.79 -12.40 18.59
N SER A 52 15.10 -11.61 17.55
CA SER A 52 14.69 -11.86 16.17
C SER A 52 15.91 -12.26 15.32
N PRO A 53 16.18 -13.57 15.14
CA PRO A 53 17.34 -14.05 14.38
C PRO A 53 17.38 -13.52 12.95
N VAL A 54 16.22 -13.39 12.31
CA VAL A 54 16.11 -12.89 10.94
C VAL A 54 16.59 -11.45 10.84
N SER A 55 16.13 -10.57 11.75
CA SER A 55 16.57 -9.17 11.76
C SER A 55 18.08 -9.04 12.02
N LEU A 56 18.62 -9.88 12.92
CA LEU A 56 20.05 -9.90 13.23
C LEU A 56 20.88 -10.39 12.04
N ALA A 57 20.43 -11.41 11.32
CA ALA A 57 21.11 -11.91 10.13
C ALA A 57 21.12 -10.86 9.01
N LEU A 58 19.98 -10.24 8.72
CA LEU A 58 19.88 -9.17 7.72
C LEU A 58 20.86 -8.03 8.03
N LYS A 59 20.91 -7.60 9.30
CA LYS A 59 21.80 -6.54 9.76
C LYS A 59 23.28 -6.95 9.76
N HIS A 60 23.61 -8.14 10.25
CA HIS A 60 24.99 -8.60 10.37
C HIS A 60 25.65 -8.80 9.01
N PHE A 61 24.95 -9.43 8.07
CA PHE A 61 25.49 -9.71 6.74
C PHE A 61 25.35 -8.55 5.75
N GLY A 62 24.62 -7.50 6.13
CA GLY A 62 24.35 -6.32 5.29
C GLY A 62 23.62 -6.69 4.00
N TRP A 63 22.69 -7.64 4.07
CA TRP A 63 22.01 -8.14 2.87
C TRP A 63 21.11 -7.09 2.23
N LEU A 64 20.50 -6.23 3.05
CA LEU A 64 19.59 -5.23 2.55
C LEU A 64 20.31 -4.08 1.85
N GLU A 65 21.46 -3.66 2.41
CA GLU A 65 22.36 -2.67 1.82
C GLU A 65 22.92 -3.17 0.47
N LYS A 66 23.21 -4.47 0.35
CA LYS A 66 23.63 -5.09 -0.91
C LYS A 66 22.50 -5.17 -1.94
N ALA A 67 21.28 -5.47 -1.48
CA ALA A 67 20.12 -5.58 -2.35
C ALA A 67 19.60 -4.21 -2.83
N LEU A 68 19.85 -3.16 -2.04
CA LEU A 68 19.38 -1.79 -2.29
C LEU A 68 20.57 -0.81 -2.30
N PRO A 69 21.49 -0.91 -3.27
CA PRO A 69 22.72 -0.10 -3.29
C PRO A 69 22.46 1.40 -3.40
N ASP A 70 21.31 1.80 -3.98
CA ASP A 70 20.92 3.19 -4.18
C ASP A 70 20.07 3.76 -3.01
N ALA A 71 19.75 2.94 -2.00
CA ALA A 71 18.94 3.34 -0.85
C ALA A 71 19.77 3.33 0.43
N LYS A 72 19.56 4.33 1.29
CA LYS A 72 20.09 4.29 2.66
C LYS A 72 19.30 3.27 3.48
N VAL A 73 19.97 2.34 4.15
CA VAL A 73 19.33 1.44 5.12
C VAL A 73 19.58 1.95 6.53
N THR A 74 18.51 2.15 7.30
CA THR A 74 18.57 2.62 8.69
C THR A 74 17.98 1.58 9.64
N TRP A 75 18.78 1.20 10.65
CA TRP A 75 18.43 0.18 11.63
C TRP A 75 18.05 0.80 12.98
N VAL A 76 16.87 0.46 13.51
CA VAL A 76 16.39 0.92 14.82
C VAL A 76 16.26 -0.26 15.78
N LEU A 77 16.82 -0.16 16.99
CA LEU A 77 16.66 -1.25 17.96
C LEU A 77 15.24 -1.22 18.55
N SER A 78 14.44 -2.25 18.30
CA SER A 78 13.17 -2.44 19.00
C SER A 78 13.36 -3.30 20.24
N GLN A 79 12.89 -2.78 21.37
CA GLN A 79 12.94 -3.43 22.68
C GLN A 79 11.73 -4.35 22.90
N GLY A 80 11.29 -5.08 21.85
CA GLY A 80 10.10 -5.95 21.91
C GLY A 80 9.03 -5.62 20.87
N SER A 81 8.11 -6.57 20.69
CA SER A 81 7.00 -6.51 19.73
C SER A 81 6.13 -5.26 19.89
N ASN A 82 5.90 -4.79 21.12
CA ASN A 82 5.10 -3.57 21.36
C ASN A 82 5.80 -2.34 20.78
N ARG A 83 7.10 -2.16 21.08
CA ARG A 83 7.88 -1.03 20.59
C ARG A 83 8.10 -1.10 19.07
N SER A 84 8.28 -2.31 18.53
CA SER A 84 8.33 -2.57 17.09
C SER A 84 7.07 -2.08 16.37
N LEU A 85 5.89 -2.44 16.88
CA LEU A 85 4.60 -2.03 16.32
C LEU A 85 4.30 -0.55 16.56
N GLU A 86 4.74 0.04 17.67
CA GLU A 86 4.69 1.48 17.89
C GLU A 86 5.50 2.24 16.81
N TYR A 87 6.74 1.80 16.54
CA TYR A 87 7.57 2.41 15.50
C TYR A 87 6.97 2.28 14.10
N LEU A 88 6.33 1.15 13.81
CA LEU A 88 5.66 0.95 12.53
C LEU A 88 4.43 1.88 12.41
N ASN A 89 3.61 1.96 13.46
CA ASN A 89 2.41 2.81 13.48
C ASN A 89 2.72 4.31 13.45
N SER A 90 3.83 4.73 14.06
CA SER A 90 4.27 6.14 14.01
C SER A 90 4.97 6.49 12.70
N GLY A 91 5.21 5.52 11.81
CA GLY A 91 6.02 5.71 10.60
C GLY A 91 7.48 6.01 10.92
N SER A 92 7.98 5.58 12.09
CA SER A 92 9.41 5.68 12.44
C SER A 92 10.25 4.61 11.76
N VAL A 93 9.66 3.46 11.44
CA VAL A 93 10.23 2.42 10.57
C VAL A 93 9.22 2.02 9.51
N ASP A 94 9.72 1.49 8.39
CA ASP A 94 8.91 1.01 7.27
C ASP A 94 8.65 -0.51 7.39
N PHE A 95 9.57 -1.24 8.03
CA PHE A 95 9.42 -2.65 8.38
C PHE A 95 9.75 -2.90 9.85
N ALA A 96 8.97 -3.79 10.47
CA ALA A 96 9.11 -4.07 11.90
C ALA A 96 8.95 -5.58 12.19
N SER A 97 9.80 -6.11 13.07
CA SER A 97 9.84 -7.50 13.51
C SER A 97 9.04 -7.68 14.80
N SER A 98 7.88 -8.31 14.68
CA SER A 98 6.94 -8.52 15.78
C SER A 98 6.54 -9.99 15.89
N ALA A 99 6.23 -10.44 17.10
CA ALA A 99 5.66 -11.77 17.32
C ALA A 99 4.27 -11.88 16.67
N SER A 100 3.93 -13.07 16.16
CA SER A 100 2.69 -13.30 15.40
C SER A 100 1.42 -12.91 16.16
N LEU A 101 1.33 -13.25 17.45
CA LEU A 101 0.18 -12.87 18.28
C LEU A 101 0.06 -11.35 18.45
N SER A 102 1.19 -10.65 18.65
CA SER A 102 1.21 -9.18 18.77
C SER A 102 0.77 -8.51 17.47
N ALA A 103 1.23 -9.00 16.32
CA ALA A 103 0.81 -8.50 15.01
C ALA A 103 -0.69 -8.74 14.76
N VAL A 104 -1.21 -9.92 15.11
CA VAL A 104 -2.65 -10.23 15.02
C VAL A 104 -3.47 -9.31 15.90
N LEU A 105 -3.05 -9.10 17.15
CA LEU A 105 -3.75 -8.20 18.08
C LEU A 105 -3.72 -6.75 17.60
N ALA A 106 -2.58 -6.26 17.12
CA ALA A 106 -2.47 -4.91 16.57
C ALA A 106 -3.43 -4.70 15.39
N ARG A 107 -3.47 -5.67 14.46
CA ARG A 107 -4.42 -5.68 13.34
C ARG A 107 -5.87 -5.65 13.82
N ALA A 108 -6.21 -6.50 14.78
CA ALA A 108 -7.55 -6.56 15.36
C ALA A 108 -7.96 -5.23 16.01
N ASN A 109 -6.99 -4.49 16.56
CA ASN A 109 -7.18 -3.17 17.15
C ASN A 109 -7.12 -2.00 16.13
N GLY A 110 -7.14 -2.29 14.82
CA GLY A 110 -7.22 -1.28 13.77
C GLY A 110 -5.88 -0.73 13.27
N SER A 111 -4.75 -1.27 13.71
CA SER A 111 -3.44 -0.92 13.16
C SER A 111 -3.36 -1.35 11.69
N PRO A 112 -3.07 -0.43 10.74
CA PRO A 112 -3.12 -0.71 9.31
C PRO A 112 -1.85 -1.42 8.81
N ILE A 113 -1.41 -2.46 9.51
CA ILE A 113 -0.16 -3.18 9.21
C ILE A 113 -0.38 -4.32 8.20
N LYS A 114 0.67 -4.72 7.51
CA LYS A 114 0.67 -5.85 6.59
C LYS A 114 1.82 -6.80 6.92
N SER A 115 1.51 -8.08 7.12
CA SER A 115 2.54 -9.11 7.26
C SER A 115 3.12 -9.43 5.88
N VAL A 116 4.43 -9.27 5.72
CA VAL A 116 5.14 -9.55 4.46
C VAL A 116 5.96 -10.85 4.52
N TYR A 117 6.24 -11.34 5.73
CA TYR A 117 6.97 -12.59 6.00
C TYR A 117 6.54 -13.13 7.38
N VAL A 118 6.54 -14.46 7.53
CA VAL A 118 6.26 -15.19 8.79
C VAL A 118 7.26 -16.34 8.92
#